data_AF-A0AAN4YQT5-F1
#
_entry.id   AF-A0AAN4YQT5-F1
#
_cell.length_a   1.000
_cell.length_b   1.000
_cell.length_c   1.000
_cell.angle_alpha   90.00
_cell.angle_beta   90.00
_cell.angle_gamma   90.00
#
_symmetry.space_group_name_H-M   'P 1'
#
loop_
_entity.id
_entity.type
_entity.pdbx_description
1 polymer ?
#
loop_
_entity_poly.entity_id
_entity_poly.type
_entity_poly.pdbx_seq_one_letter_code
_entity_poly.pdbx_strand_id
1 'polypeptide(L)'
;MSFACIVAIWYGVNSDRDYIHPLLTQLIPAGHCACQTSTTFQCSTCLSCSEHSLVPQLTSAPKWEFNSDRDSNNEGLSTPQCKAAFPGLYEDVFRAESFWRSQGALATEDLDRIPLGFGMVRAFISRGELYVVAARAKQEDHRRKIVAALSSIHRALVADSDRATRRDIEFVFSVEDKVEDVTSSDNPVWVLARSAAEQGVWLMPDFGFWAWDNPRNSIGPFDQVVERVKRADIPWSQKTPQLVWRGKPSFAPKLRRALMDAARDKPWGDVKQVNWFERTNIMSMEDHCRYMFIAHVEGGFLLL
;
A
#
# COMPACT_ATOMS: atom_id res chain seq x y z
N MET A 1 1.31 35.51 9.79
CA MET A 1 1.37 35.17 8.35
C MET A 1 0.32 36.02 7.63
N SER A 2 0.66 36.77 6.59
CA SER A 2 -0.32 37.64 5.91
C SER A 2 -1.35 36.81 5.13
N PHE A 3 -2.55 37.35 4.90
CA PHE A 3 -3.60 36.69 4.11
C PHE A 3 -3.10 36.26 2.72
N ALA A 4 -2.29 37.09 2.07
CA ALA A 4 -1.67 36.76 0.78
C ALA A 4 -0.73 35.54 0.86
N CYS A 5 0.06 35.42 1.93
CA CYS A 5 0.91 34.24 2.15
C CYS A 5 0.09 32.97 2.37
N ILE A 6 -1.04 33.06 3.10
CA ILE A 6 -1.94 31.93 3.33
C ILE A 6 -2.52 31.43 2.00
N VAL A 7 -3.03 32.35 1.16
CA VAL A 7 -3.58 32.01 -0.16
C VAL A 7 -2.51 31.43 -1.08
N ALA A 8 -1.30 31.98 -1.06
CA ALA A 8 -0.18 31.50 -1.86
C ALA A 8 0.23 30.05 -1.50
N ILE A 9 0.32 29.75 -0.19
CA ILE A 9 0.64 28.39 0.29
C ILE A 9 -0.51 27.44 -0.04
N TRP A 10 -1.76 27.85 0.21
CA TRP A 10 -2.94 27.04 -0.11
C TRP A 10 -3.00 26.68 -1.60
N TYR A 11 -2.71 27.65 -2.48
CA TYR A 11 -2.62 27.41 -3.92
C TYR A 11 -1.49 26.44 -4.28
N GLY A 12 -0.29 26.60 -3.71
CA GLY A 12 0.83 25.70 -3.96
C GLY A 12 0.57 24.26 -3.54
N VAL A 13 -0.11 24.07 -2.40
CA VAL A 13 -0.46 22.75 -1.84
C VAL A 13 -1.56 22.06 -2.65
N ASN A 14 -2.60 22.78 -3.09
CA ASN A 14 -3.80 22.18 -3.68
C ASN A 14 -3.87 22.19 -5.21
N SER A 15 -2.90 22.81 -5.89
CA SER A 15 -2.92 22.93 -7.34
C SER A 15 -2.38 21.67 -8.03
N ASP A 16 -3.09 21.14 -9.02
CA ASP A 16 -2.57 20.10 -9.91
C ASP A 16 -2.07 20.71 -11.24
N ARG A 17 -1.37 21.85 -11.15
CA ARG A 17 -0.72 22.46 -12.32
C ARG A 17 0.72 21.97 -12.47
N ASP A 18 1.09 21.79 -13.74
CA ASP A 18 2.39 21.24 -14.13
C ASP A 18 3.54 22.13 -13.68
N TYR A 19 3.30 23.44 -13.75
CA TYR A 19 4.22 24.45 -13.27
C TYR A 19 3.60 25.29 -12.15
N ILE A 20 4.36 25.41 -11.06
CA ILE A 20 4.17 26.39 -10.00
C ILE A 20 5.51 27.08 -9.78
N HIS A 21 5.47 28.39 -9.53
CA HIS A 21 6.69 29.18 -9.35
C HIS A 21 7.56 28.59 -8.21
N PRO A 22 8.89 28.44 -8.38
CA PRO A 22 9.77 27.80 -7.39
C PRO A 22 9.70 28.40 -5.98
N LEU A 23 9.45 29.71 -5.88
CA LEU A 23 9.25 30.37 -4.58
C LEU A 23 8.04 29.79 -3.83
N LEU A 24 6.97 29.41 -4.53
CA LEU A 24 5.81 28.79 -3.91
C LEU A 24 6.10 27.34 -3.54
N THR A 25 6.87 26.59 -4.35
CA THR A 25 7.20 25.19 -4.04
C THR A 25 8.11 25.07 -2.82
N GLN A 26 8.99 26.05 -2.59
CA GLN A 26 9.82 26.13 -1.36
C GLN A 26 8.99 26.42 -0.10
N LEU A 27 7.85 27.12 -0.24
CA LEU A 27 6.95 27.43 0.87
C LEU A 27 5.99 26.29 1.22
N ILE A 28 5.94 25.23 0.40
CA ILE A 28 5.11 24.05 0.68
C ILE A 28 5.70 23.33 1.89
N PRO A 29 4.92 23.13 2.97
CA PRO A 29 5.39 22.38 4.13
C PRO A 29 5.72 20.95 3.72
N ALA A 30 6.79 20.39 4.29
CA ALA A 30 7.16 18.99 4.01
C ALA A 30 6.17 17.98 4.59
N GLY A 31 5.31 18.41 5.52
CA GLY A 31 4.57 17.47 6.37
C GLY A 31 5.55 16.53 7.07
N HIS A 32 5.14 15.28 7.25
CA HIS A 32 6.01 14.20 7.74
C HIS A 32 6.97 13.64 6.68
N CYS A 33 6.97 14.17 5.44
CA CYS A 33 7.76 13.67 4.31
C CYS A 33 9.20 14.22 4.25
N ALA A 34 9.80 14.57 5.39
CA ALA A 34 11.23 14.85 5.42
C ALA A 34 11.98 13.52 5.35
N CYS A 35 12.79 13.30 4.31
CA CYS A 35 13.66 12.13 4.21
C CYS A 35 14.62 12.13 5.42
N GLN A 36 14.32 11.28 6.42
CA GLN A 36 15.17 11.12 7.60
C GLN A 36 16.31 10.14 7.34
N THR A 37 16.04 9.12 6.53
CA THR A 37 16.97 8.07 6.16
C THR A 37 16.77 7.71 4.69
N SER A 38 17.85 7.34 4.02
CA SER A 38 17.83 6.79 2.67
C SER A 38 18.48 5.42 2.71
N THR A 39 17.74 4.39 2.31
CA THR A 39 18.28 3.05 2.17
C THR A 39 18.60 2.81 0.71
N THR A 40 19.89 2.69 0.39
CA THR A 40 20.34 2.25 -0.92
C THR A 40 20.48 0.74 -0.89
N PHE A 41 19.56 0.03 -1.52
CA PHE A 41 19.71 -1.40 -1.73
C PHE A 41 20.78 -1.64 -2.80
N GLN A 42 21.92 -2.20 -2.39
CA GLN A 42 22.90 -2.71 -3.32
C GLN A 42 22.57 -4.18 -3.58
N CYS A 43 22.70 -4.68 -4.81
CA CYS A 43 22.45 -6.11 -5.09
C CYS A 43 23.36 -7.06 -4.29
N SER A 44 24.41 -6.54 -3.62
CA SER A 44 25.29 -7.24 -2.69
C SER A 44 24.78 -7.31 -1.24
N THR A 45 23.76 -6.53 -0.86
CA THR A 45 23.18 -6.60 0.50
C THR A 45 22.24 -7.80 0.60
N CYS A 46 22.60 -8.75 1.46
CA CYS A 46 21.96 -10.04 1.57
C CYS A 46 20.64 -9.95 2.36
N LEU A 47 19.52 -10.34 1.75
CA LEU A 47 18.21 -10.47 2.42
C LEU A 47 18.23 -11.48 3.59
N SER A 48 19.17 -12.43 3.59
CA SER A 48 19.28 -13.46 4.65
C SER A 48 19.92 -12.98 5.95
N CYS A 49 20.47 -11.76 6.01
CA CYS A 49 21.08 -11.23 7.24
C CYS A 49 20.05 -10.89 8.33
N SER A 50 18.77 -10.70 7.98
CA SER A 50 17.70 -10.43 8.95
C SER A 50 17.19 -11.69 9.67
N GLU A 51 17.31 -12.87 9.03
CA GLU A 51 16.75 -14.12 9.57
C GLU A 51 17.62 -14.81 10.62
N HIS A 52 18.94 -14.61 10.61
CA HIS A 52 19.84 -15.38 11.48
C HIS A 52 19.69 -15.10 12.98
N SER A 53 18.89 -14.09 13.37
CA SER A 53 18.68 -13.75 14.78
C SER A 53 17.39 -14.31 15.39
N LEU A 54 16.48 -14.93 14.61
CA LEU A 54 15.14 -15.28 15.13
C LEU A 54 14.67 -16.73 14.90
N VAL A 55 15.38 -17.56 14.13
CA VAL A 55 14.94 -18.95 13.82
C VAL A 55 16.05 -19.97 14.02
N PRO A 56 15.90 -20.98 14.91
CA PRO A 56 16.81 -22.12 14.98
C PRO A 56 16.76 -22.94 13.69
N GLN A 57 17.93 -23.15 13.07
CA GLN A 57 18.06 -23.99 11.87
C GLN A 57 17.65 -25.44 12.15
N LEU A 58 16.61 -25.91 11.46
CA LEU A 58 16.24 -27.33 11.38
C LEU A 58 16.55 -27.88 9.98
N THR A 59 17.12 -29.07 9.96
CA THR A 59 17.77 -29.74 8.83
C THR A 59 16.82 -30.42 7.83
N SER A 60 17.39 -30.70 6.66
CA SER A 60 16.91 -31.32 5.40
C SER A 60 15.65 -32.22 5.42
N ALA A 61 14.55 -31.67 4.90
CA ALA A 61 13.61 -32.38 4.01
C ALA A 61 13.82 -31.83 2.58
N PRO A 62 13.42 -32.51 1.49
CA PRO A 62 13.50 -31.91 0.15
C PRO A 62 12.71 -30.61 0.19
N LYS A 63 13.44 -29.49 0.16
CA LYS A 63 12.87 -28.17 0.39
C LYS A 63 11.94 -27.89 -0.77
N TRP A 64 10.64 -27.92 -0.51
CA TRP A 64 9.69 -27.29 -1.42
C TRP A 64 10.20 -25.87 -1.68
N GLU A 65 10.33 -25.52 -2.95
CA GLU A 65 10.77 -24.20 -3.41
C GLU A 65 9.65 -23.59 -4.25
N PHE A 66 9.43 -22.30 -4.05
CA PHE A 66 8.42 -21.55 -4.76
C PHE A 66 8.83 -21.40 -6.23
N ASN A 67 7.96 -21.85 -7.13
CA ASN A 67 8.11 -21.64 -8.55
C ASN A 67 6.97 -20.75 -9.03
N SER A 68 7.28 -19.58 -9.60
CA SER A 68 6.25 -18.62 -10.00
C SER A 68 5.25 -19.18 -11.01
N ASP A 69 5.68 -20.02 -11.95
CA ASP A 69 4.79 -20.58 -12.99
C ASP A 69 3.82 -21.61 -12.41
N ARG A 70 4.25 -22.36 -11.40
CA ARG A 70 3.45 -23.39 -10.73
C ARG A 70 2.58 -22.83 -9.60
N ASP A 71 3.14 -21.96 -8.77
CA ASP A 71 2.60 -21.64 -7.45
C ASP A 71 2.01 -20.23 -7.33
N SER A 72 2.23 -19.32 -8.29
CA SER A 72 1.78 -17.92 -8.17
C SER A 72 0.28 -17.74 -7.99
N ASN A 73 -0.51 -18.67 -8.50
CA ASN A 73 -1.98 -18.67 -8.37
C ASN A 73 -2.48 -19.65 -7.29
N ASN A 74 -1.57 -20.25 -6.51
CA ASN A 74 -1.95 -21.15 -5.42
C ASN A 74 -2.18 -20.35 -4.14
N GLU A 75 -3.44 -20.02 -3.88
CA GLU A 75 -3.86 -19.28 -2.68
C GLU A 75 -3.86 -20.16 -1.41
N GLY A 76 -3.74 -21.48 -1.56
CA GLY A 76 -3.80 -22.48 -0.47
C GLY A 76 -2.44 -22.99 -0.02
N LEU A 77 -1.36 -22.21 -0.18
CA LEU A 77 -0.04 -22.57 0.33
C LEU A 77 -0.08 -22.73 1.86
N SER A 78 0.50 -23.83 2.34
CA SER A 78 0.60 -24.10 3.78
C SER A 78 1.53 -23.10 4.47
N THR A 79 1.40 -22.97 5.79
CA THR A 79 2.27 -22.06 6.58
C THR A 79 3.77 -22.31 6.35
N PRO A 80 4.28 -23.57 6.34
CA PRO A 80 5.69 -23.82 6.01
C PRO A 80 6.08 -23.39 4.58
N GLN A 81 5.18 -23.54 3.61
CA GLN A 81 5.42 -23.10 2.24
C GLN A 81 5.47 -21.57 2.14
N CYS A 82 4.52 -20.85 2.75
CA CYS A 82 4.55 -19.40 2.79
C CYS A 82 5.83 -18.87 3.45
N LYS A 83 6.27 -19.48 4.55
CA LYS A 83 7.54 -19.10 5.22
C LYS A 83 8.76 -19.38 4.36
N ALA A 84 8.78 -20.49 3.63
CA ALA A 84 9.88 -20.83 2.74
C ALA A 84 9.94 -19.91 1.51
N ALA A 85 8.78 -19.53 0.96
CA ALA A 85 8.68 -18.67 -0.22
C ALA A 85 8.89 -17.18 0.11
N PHE A 86 8.37 -16.75 1.25
CA PHE A 86 8.27 -15.33 1.63
C PHE A 86 8.73 -15.13 3.09
N PRO A 87 10.05 -15.18 3.37
CA PRO A 87 10.60 -15.02 4.72
C PRO A 87 10.09 -13.78 5.49
N GLY A 88 9.93 -12.65 4.78
CA GLY A 88 9.48 -11.38 5.37
C GLY A 88 7.96 -11.20 5.50
N LEU A 89 7.14 -12.16 5.06
CA LEU A 89 5.68 -11.99 4.92
C LEU A 89 4.97 -11.60 6.21
N TYR A 90 5.46 -12.09 7.36
CA TYR A 90 4.81 -11.91 8.66
C TYR A 90 5.51 -10.88 9.56
N GLU A 91 6.54 -10.17 9.06
CA GLU A 91 7.33 -9.22 9.86
C GLU A 91 6.46 -8.14 10.50
N ASP A 92 5.57 -7.49 9.72
CA ASP A 92 4.73 -6.41 10.27
C ASP A 92 3.66 -6.93 11.24
N VAL A 93 3.12 -8.12 10.97
CA VAL A 93 2.13 -8.76 11.85
C VAL A 93 2.76 -9.07 13.21
N PHE A 94 3.95 -9.67 13.22
CA PHE A 94 4.66 -9.99 14.45
C PHE A 94 5.19 -8.75 15.18
N ARG A 95 5.55 -7.68 14.45
CA ARG A 95 5.88 -6.39 15.04
C ARG A 95 4.71 -5.83 15.85
N ALA A 96 3.53 -5.75 15.26
CA ALA A 96 2.36 -5.23 15.95
C ALA A 96 1.92 -6.15 17.11
N GLU A 97 1.99 -7.47 16.93
CA GLU A 97 1.76 -8.42 18.04
C GLU A 97 2.73 -8.15 19.21
N SER A 98 4.02 -7.99 18.93
CA SER A 98 5.04 -7.73 19.95
C SER A 98 4.81 -6.41 20.67
N PHE A 99 4.43 -5.36 19.93
CA PHE A 99 4.05 -4.08 20.50
C PHE A 99 2.90 -4.25 21.50
N TRP A 100 1.80 -4.88 21.09
CA TRP A 100 0.63 -5.03 21.97
C TRP A 100 0.87 -5.96 23.15
N ARG A 101 1.66 -7.03 22.98
CA ARG A 101 2.10 -7.85 24.11
C ARG A 101 2.88 -7.04 25.15
N SER A 102 3.72 -6.10 24.72
CA SER A 102 4.44 -5.19 25.63
C SER A 102 3.53 -4.20 26.36
N GLN A 103 2.35 -3.90 25.80
CA GLN A 103 1.32 -3.03 26.38
C GLN A 103 0.30 -3.78 27.26
N GLY A 104 0.50 -5.09 27.50
CA GLY A 104 -0.42 -5.90 28.32
C GLY A 104 -1.35 -6.83 27.54
N ALA A 105 -1.13 -6.97 26.23
CA ALA A 105 -1.99 -7.67 25.28
C ALA A 105 -3.37 -7.02 25.09
N LEU A 106 -4.06 -7.41 24.02
CA LEU A 106 -5.39 -6.90 23.68
C LEU A 106 -6.50 -7.69 24.36
N ALA A 107 -7.55 -6.98 24.76
CA ALA A 107 -8.83 -7.52 25.17
C ALA A 107 -9.96 -7.04 24.25
N THR A 108 -11.12 -7.68 24.33
CA THR A 108 -12.30 -7.32 23.51
C THR A 108 -12.76 -5.89 23.80
N GLU A 109 -12.61 -5.44 25.05
CA GLU A 109 -12.96 -4.09 25.48
C GLU A 109 -12.12 -3.00 24.78
N ASP A 110 -10.91 -3.34 24.34
CA ASP A 110 -10.06 -2.42 23.57
C ASP A 110 -10.66 -2.17 22.18
N LEU A 111 -11.31 -3.18 21.58
CA LEU A 111 -12.03 -3.04 20.32
C LEU A 111 -13.34 -2.26 20.49
N ASP A 112 -14.03 -2.43 21.63
CA ASP A 112 -15.27 -1.71 21.95
C ASP A 112 -15.06 -0.21 22.13
N ARG A 113 -13.85 0.19 22.54
CA ARG A 113 -13.47 1.60 22.71
C ARG A 113 -13.19 2.33 21.40
N ILE A 114 -13.02 1.61 20.29
CA ILE A 114 -12.70 2.21 19.00
C ILE A 114 -13.96 2.87 18.41
N PRO A 115 -13.99 4.22 18.26
CA PRO A 115 -15.08 4.87 17.58
C PRO A 115 -15.02 4.53 16.09
N LEU A 116 -16.02 3.81 15.57
CA LEU A 116 -16.07 3.46 14.15
C LEU A 116 -16.39 4.69 13.28
N GLY A 117 -15.33 5.27 12.72
CA GLY A 117 -15.39 6.34 11.72
C GLY A 117 -15.83 5.85 10.34
N PHE A 118 -15.98 6.79 9.40
CA PHE A 118 -16.20 6.44 8.01
C PHE A 118 -14.95 5.77 7.41
N GLY A 119 -15.14 4.81 6.52
CA GLY A 119 -14.06 3.96 5.99
C GLY A 119 -13.73 2.77 6.90
N MET A 120 -14.30 2.67 8.10
CA MET A 120 -14.01 1.59 9.04
C MET A 120 -15.04 0.47 9.03
N VAL A 121 -14.58 -0.74 9.36
CA VAL A 121 -15.39 -1.94 9.47
C VAL A 121 -14.97 -2.73 10.71
N ARG A 122 -15.95 -3.16 11.50
CA ARG A 122 -15.77 -4.15 12.57
C ARG A 122 -16.33 -5.49 12.08
N ALA A 123 -15.50 -6.52 12.16
CA ALA A 123 -15.82 -7.86 11.71
C ALA A 123 -15.21 -8.88 12.66
N PHE A 124 -15.75 -10.09 12.65
CA PHE A 124 -15.16 -11.21 13.35
C PHE A 124 -15.17 -12.46 12.47
N ILE A 125 -14.25 -13.36 12.75
CA ILE A 125 -14.19 -14.69 12.17
C ILE A 125 -14.52 -15.67 13.30
N SER A 126 -15.54 -16.49 13.09
CA SER A 126 -15.89 -17.56 14.03
C SER A 126 -16.06 -18.88 13.31
N ARG A 127 -15.34 -19.90 13.76
CA ARG A 127 -15.30 -21.25 13.15
C ARG A 127 -15.01 -21.22 11.64
N GLY A 128 -14.11 -20.31 11.23
CA GLY A 128 -13.70 -20.16 9.83
C GLY A 128 -14.66 -19.37 8.93
N GLU A 129 -15.73 -18.79 9.49
CA GLU A 129 -16.72 -18.00 8.77
C GLU A 129 -16.60 -16.50 9.11
N LEU A 130 -16.73 -15.63 8.10
CA LEU A 130 -16.62 -14.17 8.24
C LEU A 130 -17.98 -13.53 8.54
N TYR A 131 -18.03 -12.71 9.59
CA TYR A 131 -19.20 -11.94 10.00
C TYR A 131 -18.87 -10.46 10.07
N VAL A 132 -19.75 -9.62 9.51
CA VAL A 132 -19.60 -8.16 9.55
C VAL A 132 -20.53 -7.60 10.63
N VAL A 133 -19.96 -7.01 11.67
CA VAL A 133 -20.71 -6.39 12.78
C VAL A 133 -21.20 -5.00 12.37
N ALA A 134 -20.29 -4.21 11.80
CA ALA A 134 -20.59 -2.87 11.33
C ALA A 134 -19.65 -2.46 10.20
N ALA A 135 -20.20 -1.84 9.17
CA ALA A 135 -19.42 -1.16 8.14
C ALA A 135 -19.92 0.29 8.02
N ARG A 136 -19.00 1.24 7.90
CA ARG A 136 -19.31 2.68 7.86
C ARG A 136 -18.78 3.29 6.57
N ALA A 137 -19.55 3.26 5.50
CA ALA A 137 -19.21 3.96 4.26
C ALA A 137 -19.78 5.38 4.28
N LYS A 138 -18.97 6.38 3.88
CA LYS A 138 -19.43 7.77 3.66
C LYS A 138 -19.86 8.00 2.21
N GLN A 139 -19.16 7.37 1.28
CA GLN A 139 -19.44 7.43 -0.15
C GLN A 139 -19.29 6.07 -0.82
N GLU A 140 -19.75 6.00 -2.06
CA GLU A 140 -19.74 4.78 -2.88
C GLU A 140 -18.34 4.19 -3.06
N ASP A 141 -17.31 5.03 -3.13
CA ASP A 141 -15.91 4.58 -3.19
C ASP A 141 -15.51 3.77 -1.93
N HIS A 142 -15.90 4.22 -0.72
CA HIS A 142 -15.66 3.44 0.51
C HIS A 142 -16.39 2.10 0.45
N ARG A 143 -17.63 2.09 -0.04
CA ARG A 143 -18.40 0.86 -0.16
C ARG A 143 -17.69 -0.15 -1.05
N ARG A 144 -17.13 0.30 -2.17
CA ARG A 144 -16.36 -0.54 -3.10
C ARG A 144 -15.07 -1.07 -2.48
N LYS A 145 -14.28 -0.20 -1.84
CA LYS A 145 -13.05 -0.59 -1.12
C LYS A 145 -13.34 -1.60 0.00
N ILE A 146 -14.40 -1.39 0.78
CA ILE A 146 -14.82 -2.30 1.86
C ILE A 146 -15.21 -3.67 1.30
N VAL A 147 -16.00 -3.71 0.23
CA VAL A 147 -16.40 -4.98 -0.41
C VAL A 147 -15.19 -5.72 -0.95
N ALA A 148 -14.25 -5.02 -1.59
CA ALA A 148 -13.00 -5.59 -2.06
C ALA A 148 -12.16 -6.19 -0.91
N ALA A 149 -11.96 -5.45 0.18
CA ALA A 149 -11.22 -5.94 1.35
C ALA A 149 -11.89 -7.18 1.98
N LEU A 150 -13.22 -7.15 2.18
CA LEU A 150 -13.98 -8.30 2.71
C LEU A 150 -13.91 -9.51 1.77
N SER A 151 -13.89 -9.28 0.45
CA SER A 151 -13.75 -10.35 -0.55
C SER A 151 -12.38 -11.02 -0.47
N SER A 152 -11.31 -10.25 -0.25
CA SER A 152 -9.95 -10.79 -0.03
C SER A 152 -9.88 -11.62 1.25
N ILE A 153 -10.52 -11.17 2.35
CA ILE A 153 -10.60 -11.94 3.60
C ILE A 153 -11.37 -13.25 3.37
N HIS A 154 -12.51 -13.18 2.70
CA HIS A 154 -13.30 -14.37 2.40
C HIS A 154 -12.53 -15.37 1.53
N ARG A 155 -11.83 -14.90 0.50
CA ARG A 155 -10.96 -15.73 -0.35
C ARG A 155 -9.87 -16.43 0.46
N ALA A 156 -9.18 -15.70 1.35
CA ALA A 156 -8.16 -16.27 2.23
C ALA A 156 -8.74 -17.36 3.16
N LEU A 157 -9.94 -17.15 3.70
CA LEU A 157 -10.64 -18.16 4.50
C LEU A 157 -11.00 -19.39 3.67
N VAL A 158 -11.51 -19.21 2.45
CA VAL A 158 -11.89 -20.32 1.57
C VAL A 158 -10.68 -21.17 1.17
N ALA A 159 -9.52 -20.53 0.92
CA ALA A 159 -8.28 -21.20 0.55
C ALA A 159 -7.62 -21.96 1.71
N ASP A 160 -7.95 -21.61 2.95
CA ASP A 160 -7.42 -22.27 4.15
C ASP A 160 -8.20 -23.55 4.49
N SER A 161 -7.60 -24.71 4.24
CA SER A 161 -8.22 -26.01 4.51
C SER A 161 -8.55 -26.23 5.99
N ASP A 162 -7.83 -25.56 6.88
CA ASP A 162 -7.93 -25.72 8.33
C ASP A 162 -8.78 -24.62 8.99
N ARG A 163 -9.49 -23.79 8.20
CA ARG A 163 -10.20 -22.59 8.67
C ARG A 163 -11.13 -22.82 9.86
N ALA A 164 -11.81 -23.97 9.89
CA ALA A 164 -12.76 -24.32 10.94
C ALA A 164 -12.09 -24.59 12.31
N THR A 165 -10.78 -24.87 12.31
CA THR A 165 -9.98 -25.13 13.52
C THR A 165 -9.16 -23.91 13.97
N ARG A 166 -9.13 -22.85 13.16
CA ARG A 166 -8.48 -21.60 13.55
C ARG A 166 -9.23 -20.93 14.69
N ARG A 167 -8.49 -20.12 15.45
CA ARG A 167 -9.05 -19.36 16.56
C ARG A 167 -10.02 -18.30 16.04
N ASP A 168 -11.10 -18.13 16.78
CA ASP A 168 -12.03 -17.03 16.58
C ASP A 168 -11.31 -15.71 16.89
N ILE A 169 -11.54 -14.70 16.05
CA ILE A 169 -10.95 -13.37 16.22
C ILE A 169 -11.99 -12.30 15.88
N GLU A 170 -11.96 -11.19 16.62
CA GLU A 170 -12.68 -9.97 16.27
C GLU A 170 -11.65 -8.87 15.97
N PHE A 171 -11.94 -8.03 14.99
CA PHE A 171 -11.02 -7.00 14.54
C PHE A 171 -11.75 -5.83 13.90
N VAL A 172 -11.04 -4.71 13.83
CA VAL A 172 -11.46 -3.50 13.13
C VAL A 172 -10.44 -3.19 12.03
N PHE A 173 -10.90 -2.89 10.83
CA PHE A 173 -10.05 -2.43 9.74
C PHE A 173 -10.55 -1.12 9.14
N SER A 174 -9.65 -0.38 8.49
CA SER A 174 -9.94 0.85 7.76
C SER A 174 -9.51 0.74 6.30
N VAL A 175 -10.32 1.31 5.41
CA VAL A 175 -9.98 1.51 3.98
C VAL A 175 -9.54 2.94 3.65
N GLU A 176 -9.32 3.77 4.67
CA GLU A 176 -8.72 5.08 4.50
C GLU A 176 -7.22 5.00 4.27
N ASP A 177 -6.72 6.04 3.61
CA ASP A 177 -5.35 6.16 3.15
C ASP A 177 -4.34 6.36 4.30
N LYS A 178 -4.80 6.91 5.43
CA LYS A 178 -3.96 7.20 6.60
C LYS A 178 -4.64 6.80 7.91
N VAL A 179 -3.82 6.48 8.89
CA VAL A 179 -4.28 6.19 10.25
C VAL A 179 -4.98 7.40 10.85
N GLU A 180 -4.35 8.58 10.78
CA GLU A 180 -4.84 9.84 11.35
C GLU A 180 -6.23 10.30 10.83
N ASP A 181 -6.65 9.80 9.67
CA ASP A 181 -7.95 10.13 9.08
C ASP A 181 -9.12 9.44 9.80
N VAL A 182 -8.85 8.34 10.52
CA VAL A 182 -9.89 7.51 11.16
C VAL A 182 -9.63 7.19 12.62
N THR A 183 -8.38 7.18 13.06
CA THR A 183 -7.99 6.67 14.37
C THR A 183 -6.63 7.23 14.81
N SER A 184 -6.21 6.92 16.03
CA SER A 184 -4.82 7.09 16.47
C SER A 184 -4.05 5.78 16.41
N SER A 185 -2.72 5.88 16.52
CA SER A 185 -1.81 4.74 16.67
C SER A 185 -2.01 3.94 17.96
N ASP A 186 -2.89 4.40 18.86
CA ASP A 186 -3.20 3.75 20.13
C ASP A 186 -4.38 2.78 20.01
N ASN A 187 -4.99 2.67 18.82
CA ASN A 187 -6.09 1.74 18.59
C ASN A 187 -5.62 0.56 17.73
N PRO A 188 -6.02 -0.67 18.08
CA PRO A 188 -5.61 -1.88 17.37
C PRO A 188 -6.37 -2.09 16.06
N VAL A 189 -6.09 -1.26 15.06
CA VAL A 189 -6.78 -1.25 13.77
C VAL A 189 -5.89 -1.81 12.66
N TRP A 190 -6.48 -2.58 11.76
CA TRP A 190 -5.83 -2.99 10.51
C TRP A 190 -5.98 -1.88 9.46
N VAL A 191 -4.86 -1.46 8.87
CA VAL A 191 -4.78 -0.32 7.95
C VAL A 191 -4.00 -0.69 6.69
N LEU A 192 -4.16 0.10 5.64
CA LEU A 192 -3.53 -0.15 4.33
C LEU A 192 -2.08 0.35 4.28
N ALA A 193 -1.79 1.42 5.02
CA ALA A 193 -0.48 2.03 5.12
C ALA A 193 -0.26 2.59 6.52
N ARG A 194 1.03 2.67 6.92
CA ARG A 194 1.45 3.27 8.18
C ARG A 194 2.85 3.86 8.05
N SER A 195 3.15 4.84 8.89
CA SER A 195 4.50 5.31 9.18
C SER A 195 5.19 4.43 10.23
N ALA A 196 6.52 4.58 10.37
CA ALA A 196 7.30 3.86 11.37
C ALA A 196 6.89 4.18 12.82
N ALA A 197 6.34 5.37 13.07
CA ALA A 197 5.90 5.82 14.40
C ALA A 197 4.55 5.20 14.82
N GLU A 198 3.73 4.78 13.87
CA GLU A 198 2.40 4.20 14.11
C GLU A 198 2.54 2.72 14.48
N GLN A 199 3.03 2.44 15.69
CA GLN A 199 3.35 1.07 16.11
C GLN A 199 2.14 0.22 16.51
N GLY A 200 1.03 0.83 16.95
CA GLY A 200 -0.15 0.08 17.42
C GLY A 200 -1.13 -0.38 16.34
N VAL A 201 -0.92 -0.02 15.07
CA VAL A 201 -1.75 -0.51 13.95
C VAL A 201 -1.12 -1.72 13.27
N TRP A 202 -1.92 -2.53 12.58
CA TRP A 202 -1.45 -3.64 11.72
C TRP A 202 -1.58 -3.30 10.25
N LEU A 203 -0.62 -3.70 9.41
CA LEU A 203 -0.82 -3.65 7.97
C LEU A 203 -1.67 -4.83 7.48
N MET A 204 -2.60 -4.55 6.58
CA MET A 204 -3.35 -5.56 5.82
C MET A 204 -3.14 -5.39 4.31
N PRO A 205 -3.37 -6.46 3.50
CA PRO A 205 -3.33 -6.34 2.05
C PRO A 205 -4.33 -5.30 1.53
N ASP A 206 -3.91 -4.58 0.49
CA ASP A 206 -4.72 -3.51 -0.08
C ASP A 206 -5.98 -4.01 -0.79
N PHE A 207 -7.04 -3.19 -0.81
CA PHE A 207 -8.25 -3.50 -1.57
C PHE A 207 -7.97 -3.60 -3.08
N GLY A 208 -6.90 -2.98 -3.59
CA GLY A 208 -6.48 -2.99 -4.99
C GLY A 208 -5.94 -4.33 -5.49
N PHE A 209 -5.70 -5.30 -4.61
CA PHE A 209 -5.55 -6.70 -5.05
C PHE A 209 -6.84 -7.24 -5.69
N TRP A 210 -7.97 -6.66 -5.34
CA TRP A 210 -9.26 -6.87 -5.99
C TRP A 210 -9.63 -5.69 -6.88
N ALA A 211 -10.48 -5.90 -7.88
CA ALA A 211 -11.04 -4.79 -8.65
C ALA A 211 -12.14 -4.10 -7.85
N TRP A 212 -11.95 -2.84 -7.47
CA TRP A 212 -12.98 -2.06 -6.77
C TRP A 212 -13.74 -1.08 -7.69
N ASP A 213 -13.62 -1.29 -9.02
CA ASP A 213 -14.31 -0.53 -10.08
C ASP A 213 -14.36 0.97 -9.81
N ASN A 214 -13.22 1.67 -9.87
CA ASN A 214 -13.24 3.13 -9.78
C ASN A 214 -13.59 3.73 -11.16
N PRO A 215 -14.70 4.48 -11.32
CA PRO A 215 -15.15 4.98 -12.63
C PRO A 215 -14.15 5.94 -13.29
N ARG A 216 -13.27 6.55 -12.48
CA ARG A 216 -12.22 7.44 -12.96
C ARG A 216 -10.92 6.71 -13.27
N ASN A 217 -10.70 5.53 -12.70
CA ASN A 217 -9.49 4.75 -12.87
C ASN A 217 -9.80 3.24 -12.79
N SER A 218 -10.16 2.63 -13.91
CA SER A 218 -10.48 1.21 -13.98
C SER A 218 -9.20 0.38 -14.04
N ILE A 219 -8.50 0.28 -12.91
CA ILE A 219 -7.49 -0.73 -12.71
C ILE A 219 -8.22 -2.04 -12.43
N GLY A 220 -8.02 -3.03 -13.30
CA GLY A 220 -8.54 -4.39 -13.09
C GLY A 220 -7.92 -5.07 -11.85
N PRO A 221 -8.33 -6.30 -11.53
CA PRO A 221 -7.73 -7.04 -10.42
C PRO A 221 -6.24 -7.30 -10.69
N PHE A 222 -5.48 -7.50 -9.61
CA PHE A 222 -4.01 -7.53 -9.66
C PHE A 222 -3.46 -8.60 -10.61
N ASP A 223 -4.04 -9.79 -10.63
CA ASP A 223 -3.70 -10.88 -11.55
C ASP A 223 -3.81 -10.47 -13.02
N GLN A 224 -4.88 -9.76 -13.38
CA GLN A 224 -5.06 -9.25 -14.74
C GLN A 224 -4.07 -8.14 -15.09
N VAL A 225 -3.71 -7.28 -14.13
CA VAL A 225 -2.66 -6.26 -14.31
C VAL A 225 -1.32 -6.95 -14.59
N VAL A 226 -0.95 -7.94 -13.78
CA VAL A 226 0.28 -8.72 -13.94
C VAL A 226 0.32 -9.40 -15.32
N GLU A 227 -0.78 -10.02 -15.74
CA GLU A 227 -0.86 -10.66 -17.06
C GLU A 227 -0.74 -9.67 -18.22
N ARG A 228 -1.34 -8.48 -18.11
CA ARG A 228 -1.15 -7.42 -19.12
C ARG A 228 0.29 -6.95 -19.18
N VAL A 229 0.92 -6.73 -18.02
CA VAL A 229 2.33 -6.34 -17.92
C VAL A 229 3.25 -7.39 -18.57
N LYS A 230 3.09 -8.68 -18.22
CA LYS A 230 3.89 -9.77 -18.80
C LYS A 230 3.79 -9.83 -20.33
N ARG A 231 2.61 -9.57 -20.90
CA ARG A 231 2.39 -9.59 -22.36
C ARG A 231 2.93 -8.35 -23.06
N ALA A 232 2.90 -7.20 -22.40
CA ALA A 232 3.36 -5.93 -22.95
C ALA A 232 4.85 -5.67 -22.74
N ASP A 233 5.50 -6.44 -21.87
CA ASP A 233 6.91 -6.25 -21.56
C ASP A 233 7.80 -6.46 -22.79
N ILE A 234 8.84 -5.64 -22.88
CA ILE A 234 9.77 -5.61 -24.00
C ILE A 234 11.21 -5.78 -23.50
N PRO A 235 12.12 -6.35 -24.31
CA PRO A 235 13.52 -6.49 -23.94
C PRO A 235 14.14 -5.17 -23.47
N TRP A 236 15.00 -5.23 -22.46
CA TRP A 236 15.64 -4.04 -21.87
C TRP A 236 16.25 -3.09 -22.91
N SER A 237 16.92 -3.65 -23.92
CA SER A 237 17.55 -2.88 -25.01
C SER A 237 16.58 -2.07 -25.87
N GLN A 238 15.28 -2.38 -25.82
CA GLN A 238 14.22 -1.68 -26.56
C GLN A 238 13.48 -0.66 -25.69
N LYS A 239 13.74 -0.61 -24.38
CA LYS A 239 13.10 0.33 -23.47
C LYS A 239 13.65 1.75 -23.68
N THR A 240 12.80 2.74 -23.44
CA THR A 240 13.15 4.16 -23.52
C THR A 240 14.05 4.53 -22.33
N PRO A 241 15.24 5.12 -22.53
CA PRO A 241 16.19 5.44 -21.46
C PRO A 241 15.79 6.71 -20.70
N GLN A 242 14.57 6.73 -20.16
CA GLN A 242 13.99 7.84 -19.41
C GLN A 242 13.37 7.35 -18.11
N LEU A 243 13.33 8.24 -17.12
CA LEU A 243 12.57 8.12 -15.89
C LEU A 243 11.11 8.53 -16.15
N VAL A 244 10.20 7.59 -16.01
CA VAL A 244 8.76 7.84 -16.14
C VAL A 244 8.08 7.98 -14.79
N TRP A 245 7.15 8.93 -14.70
CA TRP A 245 6.20 9.04 -13.59
C TRP A 245 4.91 9.74 -14.06
N ARG A 246 3.77 9.25 -13.59
CA ARG A 246 2.44 9.83 -13.80
C ARG A 246 1.69 9.87 -12.48
N GLY A 247 1.32 11.06 -12.01
CA GLY A 247 0.52 11.17 -10.81
C GLY A 247 -0.05 12.56 -10.56
N LYS A 248 -0.82 12.71 -9.48
CA LYS A 248 -1.36 14.00 -9.05
C LYS A 248 -0.37 14.74 -8.16
N PRO A 249 0.05 15.97 -8.49
CA PRO A 249 0.96 16.75 -7.65
C PRO A 249 0.39 17.09 -6.28
N SER A 250 -0.92 17.30 -6.13
CA SER A 250 -1.54 17.65 -4.83
C SER A 250 -1.39 16.58 -3.73
N PHE A 251 -1.06 15.34 -4.09
CA PHE A 251 -0.90 14.22 -3.17
C PHE A 251 0.57 14.14 -2.73
N ALA A 252 0.94 14.57 -1.52
CA ALA A 252 2.35 14.82 -1.12
C ALA A 252 3.05 15.89 -2.00
N PRO A 253 2.55 17.14 -1.97
CA PRO A 253 2.89 18.17 -2.95
C PRO A 253 4.35 18.61 -2.92
N LYS A 254 5.02 18.56 -1.76
CA LYS A 254 6.44 18.88 -1.71
C LYS A 254 7.29 17.86 -2.47
N LEU A 255 7.05 16.57 -2.21
CA LEU A 255 7.86 15.48 -2.74
C LEU A 255 7.62 15.29 -4.25
N ARG A 256 6.36 15.24 -4.67
CA ARG A 256 6.01 15.04 -6.09
C ARG A 256 6.45 16.23 -6.95
N ARG A 257 6.33 17.46 -6.45
CA ARG A 257 6.85 18.63 -7.18
C ARG A 257 8.37 18.65 -7.24
N ALA A 258 9.07 18.25 -6.19
CA ALA A 258 10.52 18.16 -6.22
C ALA A 258 10.99 17.19 -7.33
N LEU A 259 10.31 16.05 -7.51
CA LEU A 259 10.56 15.14 -8.63
C LEU A 259 10.30 15.80 -9.99
N MET A 260 9.12 16.43 -10.16
CA MET A 260 8.75 17.13 -11.40
C MET A 260 9.75 18.23 -11.76
N ASP A 261 10.15 19.05 -10.79
CA ASP A 261 11.09 20.15 -11.01
C ASP A 261 12.50 19.64 -11.30
N ALA A 262 12.93 18.54 -10.67
CA ALA A 262 14.23 17.92 -10.96
C ALA A 262 14.30 17.32 -12.37
N ALA A 263 13.20 16.76 -12.86
CA ALA A 263 13.08 16.16 -14.20
C ALA A 263 12.75 17.17 -15.30
N ARG A 264 12.38 18.41 -14.94
CA ARG A 264 11.95 19.44 -15.89
C ARG A 264 13.05 19.79 -16.89
N ASP A 265 12.68 19.79 -18.17
CA ASP A 265 13.56 20.07 -19.30
C ASP A 265 14.81 19.16 -19.37
N LYS A 266 14.76 18.00 -18.71
CA LYS A 266 15.85 17.02 -18.75
C LYS A 266 15.55 15.96 -19.81
N PRO A 267 16.53 15.62 -20.66
CA PRO A 267 16.33 14.59 -21.70
C PRO A 267 16.03 13.20 -21.11
N TRP A 268 16.42 12.97 -19.85
CA TRP A 268 16.16 11.73 -19.13
C TRP A 268 14.80 11.70 -18.42
N GLY A 269 14.06 12.81 -18.34
CA GLY A 269 12.85 12.93 -17.54
C GLY A 269 11.57 12.91 -18.38
N ASP A 270 10.75 11.88 -18.20
CA ASP A 270 9.34 11.88 -18.62
C ASP A 270 8.42 11.81 -17.39
N VAL A 271 8.50 12.86 -16.57
CA VAL A 271 7.72 13.01 -15.33
C VAL A 271 6.63 14.03 -15.58
N LYS A 272 5.36 13.61 -15.52
CA LYS A 272 4.22 14.47 -15.85
C LYS A 272 3.07 14.28 -14.89
N GLN A 273 2.33 15.35 -14.66
CA GLN A 273 1.08 15.27 -13.91
C GLN A 273 -0.04 14.63 -14.71
N VAL A 274 -0.91 13.89 -14.01
CA VAL A 274 -2.14 13.33 -14.58
C VAL A 274 -3.30 14.30 -14.40
N ASN A 275 -4.01 14.62 -15.49
CA ASN A 275 -5.29 15.30 -15.43
C ASN A 275 -6.42 14.34 -15.83
N TRP A 276 -7.23 13.94 -14.85
CA TRP A 276 -8.34 13.01 -15.08
C TRP A 276 -9.55 13.65 -15.78
N PHE A 277 -9.71 14.97 -15.66
CA PHE A 277 -10.81 15.69 -16.32
C PHE A 277 -10.54 15.87 -17.82
N GLU A 278 -9.33 16.29 -18.16
CA GLU A 278 -8.89 16.46 -19.55
C GLU A 278 -8.36 15.16 -20.18
N ARG A 279 -8.21 14.11 -19.37
CA ARG A 279 -7.60 12.82 -19.76
C ARG A 279 -6.21 12.95 -20.36
N THR A 280 -5.42 13.90 -19.86
CA THR A 280 -4.05 14.13 -20.33
C THR A 280 -3.03 13.42 -19.44
N ASN A 281 -1.97 12.92 -20.08
CA ASN A 281 -0.87 12.16 -19.46
C ASN A 281 -1.30 10.92 -18.66
N ILE A 282 -2.51 10.38 -18.88
CA ILE A 282 -2.89 9.09 -18.31
C ILE A 282 -2.09 8.01 -19.04
N MET A 283 -1.48 7.10 -18.28
CA MET A 283 -0.70 5.97 -18.79
C MET A 283 -1.16 4.71 -18.06
N SER A 284 -1.34 3.61 -18.79
CA SER A 284 -1.66 2.32 -18.18
C SER A 284 -0.45 1.73 -17.48
N MET A 285 -0.65 0.77 -16.58
CA MET A 285 0.45 0.11 -15.87
C MET A 285 1.41 -0.58 -16.83
N GLU A 286 0.88 -1.28 -17.84
CA GLU A 286 1.68 -1.96 -18.85
C GLU A 286 2.48 -1.01 -19.76
N ASP A 287 2.01 0.21 -20.00
CA ASP A 287 2.75 1.20 -20.80
C ASP A 287 4.00 1.73 -20.06
N HIS A 288 4.01 1.71 -18.72
CA HIS A 288 5.20 2.07 -17.94
C HIS A 288 6.37 1.10 -18.22
N CYS A 289 6.10 -0.14 -18.61
CA CYS A 289 7.12 -1.14 -18.95
C CYS A 289 7.94 -0.77 -20.18
N ARG A 290 7.52 0.22 -20.98
CA ARG A 290 8.30 0.75 -22.11
C ARG A 290 9.49 1.61 -21.69
N TYR A 291 9.59 1.98 -20.42
CA TYR A 291 10.64 2.84 -19.88
C TYR A 291 11.64 2.03 -19.06
N MET A 292 12.91 2.45 -19.09
CA MET A 292 13.97 1.81 -18.31
C MET A 292 13.87 2.11 -16.81
N PHE A 293 13.37 3.29 -16.45
CA PHE A 293 13.33 3.74 -15.05
C PHE A 293 11.93 4.21 -14.71
N ILE A 294 11.35 3.65 -13.66
CA ILE A 294 10.01 4.02 -13.17
C ILE A 294 10.20 4.63 -11.78
N ALA A 295 9.70 5.86 -11.58
CA ALA A 295 9.71 6.46 -10.25
C ALA A 295 8.46 6.05 -9.48
N HIS A 296 8.62 5.70 -8.21
CA HIS A 296 7.51 5.58 -7.26
C HIS A 296 7.65 6.69 -6.22
N VAL A 297 6.55 7.40 -5.93
CA VAL A 297 6.53 8.49 -4.97
C VAL A 297 5.28 8.40 -4.10
N GLU A 298 5.47 8.55 -2.79
CA GLU A 298 4.37 8.63 -1.83
C GLU A 298 3.33 9.70 -2.22
N GLY A 299 2.11 9.54 -1.72
CA GLY A 299 0.99 10.48 -1.90
C GLY A 299 -0.08 10.24 -0.84
N GLY A 300 -1.26 10.87 -1.01
CA GLY A 300 -2.49 10.28 -0.46
C GLY A 300 -2.67 8.91 -1.14
N PHE A 301 -2.79 7.88 -0.34
CA PHE A 301 -2.56 6.51 -0.75
C PHE A 301 -3.47 6.10 -1.92
N LEU A 302 -2.84 5.78 -3.05
CA LEU A 302 -3.40 4.86 -4.03
C LEU A 302 -2.18 4.18 -4.64
N LEU A 303 -1.94 2.94 -4.19
CA LEU A 303 -1.00 2.03 -4.84
C LEU A 303 -1.59 1.68 -6.22
N LEU A 304 -0.95 2.21 -7.25
CA LEU A 304 -0.55 1.62 -8.54
C LEU A 304 -0.10 2.75 -9.48
#